data_AF-A0A539EFC0-F1
#
_entry.id   AF-A0A539EFC0-F1
#
_cell.length_a   1.000
_cell.length_b   1.000
_cell.length_c   1.000
_cell.angle_alpha   90.00
_cell.angle_beta   90.00
_cell.angle_gamma   90.00
#
_symmetry.space_group_name_H-M   'P 1'
#
loop_
_entity.id
_entity.type
_entity.pdbx_description
1 polymer ?
#
loop_
_entity_poly.entity_id
_entity_poly.type
_entity_poly.pdbx_seq_one_letter_code
_entity_poly.pdbx_strand_id
1 'polypeptide(L)'
;MRRYIVSFTGMVLLIFVTQGVVASPAQGDGCRACHIGEPHTKGLMRAGDDCKACHGNPFTAIALTERAAAPVRPSVASRATATLLPGMSLPMYYAESRIGDGPNEMVLIPAGEFIRGTNVRLPDEGPQHVINLPAFYIDKYEVTNLQYKKYIDEVGRRAPDHFVEGSYPPGKVDHPVTYVSWSDAKRYCEWAGKRLPSDVEWEKAARGTDGRTFPWGNEFIMEGGNTPVRWETLQLEGDTTPVGAFEKGVSPYGLYDVSGNVWEWTDSWYMAYPGNQRITENYGQKYRTLKGGSWWDC
;
A
#
# COMPACT_ATOMS: atom_id res chain seq x y z
N MET A 1 23.64 2.55 17.68
CA MET A 1 22.88 1.78 16.67
C MET A 1 21.49 1.51 17.20
N ARG A 2 20.50 2.33 16.84
CA ARG A 2 19.11 2.12 17.26
C ARG A 2 18.49 1.06 16.35
N ARG A 3 17.97 0.00 16.97
CA ARG A 3 17.21 -1.07 16.32
C ARG A 3 15.85 -0.48 15.92
N TYR A 4 15.61 -0.26 14.64
CA TYR A 4 14.27 0.02 14.13
C TYR A 4 13.59 -1.31 13.82
N ILE A 5 13.11 -1.98 14.87
CA ILE A 5 11.98 -2.91 14.71
C ILE A 5 10.78 -2.00 14.82
N VAL A 6 10.20 -1.61 13.69
CA VAL A 6 9.01 -0.80 13.74
C VAL A 6 7.78 -1.69 13.64
N SER A 7 7.12 -1.85 14.78
CA SER A 7 5.71 -2.20 14.86
C SER A 7 4.91 -1.01 14.32
N PHE A 8 4.73 -0.92 13.00
CA PHE A 8 3.95 0.14 12.38
C PHE A 8 2.48 -0.27 12.24
N THR A 9 1.62 0.37 13.03
CA THR A 9 0.26 0.72 12.60
C THR A 9 0.35 1.96 11.72
N GLY A 10 0.19 1.78 10.41
CA GLY A 10 -0.24 2.85 9.48
C GLY A 10 0.73 3.17 8.34
N MET A 11 0.14 3.28 7.15
CA MET A 11 0.69 3.76 5.85
C MET A 11 1.29 2.66 4.95
N VAL A 12 0.39 1.89 4.32
CA VAL A 12 0.71 0.91 3.26
C VAL A 12 -0.39 0.85 2.19
N LEU A 13 -0.04 0.79 0.88
CA LEU A 13 -0.89 0.53 -0.30
C LEU A 13 -0.09 0.44 -1.64
N LEU A 14 -0.61 0.22 -2.86
CA LEU A 14 -1.06 -1.00 -3.58
C LEU A 14 -0.52 -0.89 -5.03
N ILE A 15 0.03 -1.95 -5.62
CA ILE A 15 0.26 -2.10 -7.07
C ILE A 15 -0.18 -3.55 -7.43
N PHE A 16 -0.77 -3.85 -8.59
CA PHE A 16 -1.67 -5.05 -8.74
C PHE A 16 -1.34 -5.98 -9.88
N VAL A 17 -1.89 -7.19 -10.00
CA VAL A 17 -1.71 -8.07 -11.19
C VAL A 17 -2.98 -8.83 -11.59
N THR A 18 -3.14 -9.24 -12.85
CA THR A 18 -4.19 -10.20 -13.30
C THR A 18 -3.58 -11.44 -14.00
N GLN A 19 -4.15 -12.63 -13.72
CA GLN A 19 -4.18 -13.78 -14.64
C GLN A 19 -5.62 -14.31 -14.67
N GLY A 20 -6.18 -14.55 -15.86
CA GLY A 20 -7.58 -14.93 -16.02
C GLY A 20 -7.83 -16.43 -15.90
N VAL A 21 -8.90 -16.81 -15.18
CA VAL A 21 -9.93 -17.85 -15.50
C VAL A 21 -11.19 -17.54 -14.65
N VAL A 22 -12.38 -17.91 -15.16
CA VAL A 22 -13.75 -17.50 -14.74
C VAL A 22 -14.46 -18.51 -13.81
N ALA A 23 -15.45 -18.00 -13.02
CA ALA A 23 -16.61 -18.61 -12.32
C ALA A 23 -16.40 -19.13 -10.87
N SER A 24 -17.31 -19.00 -9.88
CA SER A 24 -18.79 -18.84 -9.77
C SER A 24 -19.16 -18.35 -8.33
N PRO A 25 -20.38 -17.83 -7.99
CA PRO A 25 -20.63 -17.18 -6.71
C PRO A 25 -20.94 -18.18 -5.59
N ALA A 26 -20.44 -17.93 -4.38
CA ALA A 26 -20.81 -18.68 -3.18
C ALA A 26 -21.62 -17.80 -2.23
N GLN A 27 -22.76 -18.36 -1.83
CA GLN A 27 -23.75 -17.84 -0.90
C GLN A 27 -23.17 -17.55 0.49
N GLY A 28 -23.79 -16.58 1.17
CA GLY A 28 -23.36 -16.13 2.49
C GLY A 28 -23.54 -17.17 3.58
N ASP A 29 -22.57 -17.21 4.50
CA ASP A 29 -22.70 -17.84 5.80
C ASP A 29 -22.15 -16.89 6.88
N GLY A 30 -22.98 -16.65 7.89
CA GLY A 30 -22.78 -15.64 8.93
C GLY A 30 -21.57 -15.88 9.85
N CYS A 31 -21.27 -14.83 10.63
CA CYS A 31 -20.35 -14.68 11.79
C CYS A 31 -18.90 -15.20 11.66
N ARG A 32 -18.68 -16.39 11.09
CA ARG A 32 -17.36 -17.03 10.90
C ARG A 32 -16.43 -16.25 9.98
N ALA A 33 -16.95 -15.52 8.99
CA ALA A 33 -16.13 -14.78 8.03
C ALA A 33 -15.27 -13.67 8.67
N CYS A 34 -15.64 -13.19 9.87
CA CYS A 34 -14.94 -12.10 10.57
C CYS A 34 -14.02 -12.55 11.72
N HIS A 35 -14.07 -13.82 12.15
CA HIS A 35 -13.36 -14.31 13.34
C HIS A 35 -12.44 -15.52 13.09
N ILE A 36 -11.92 -15.67 11.89
CA ILE A 36 -10.98 -16.77 11.58
C ILE A 36 -9.64 -16.49 12.28
N GLY A 37 -9.37 -17.21 13.39
CA GLY A 37 -8.02 -17.37 13.93
C GLY A 37 -7.75 -16.80 15.33
N GLU A 38 -8.70 -16.11 15.96
CA GLU A 38 -8.46 -15.49 17.27
C GLU A 38 -8.69 -16.47 18.45
N PRO A 39 -7.69 -16.74 19.31
CA PRO A 39 -7.79 -17.71 20.41
C PRO A 39 -8.92 -17.39 21.40
N HIS A 40 -9.27 -16.12 21.52
CA HIS A 40 -10.22 -15.58 22.50
C HIS A 40 -11.69 -15.85 22.13
N THR A 41 -11.97 -16.27 20.90
CA THR A 41 -13.34 -16.41 20.38
C THR A 41 -13.86 -17.85 20.37
N LYS A 42 -12.99 -18.84 20.65
CA LYS A 42 -13.31 -20.27 20.59
C LYS A 42 -14.40 -20.74 21.55
N GLY A 43 -14.71 -19.98 22.60
CA GLY A 43 -15.68 -20.37 23.63
C GLY A 43 -17.02 -19.62 23.60
N LEU A 44 -17.20 -18.62 22.74
CA LEU A 44 -18.33 -17.68 22.81
C LEU A 44 -19.35 -17.80 21.67
N MET A 45 -19.15 -18.72 20.72
CA MET A 45 -20.02 -18.82 19.54
C MET A 45 -20.87 -20.09 19.57
N ARG A 46 -22.19 -19.92 19.75
CA ARG A 46 -23.19 -20.90 19.31
C ARG A 46 -23.74 -20.45 17.96
N ALA A 47 -24.01 -21.40 17.07
CA ALA A 47 -24.61 -21.09 15.78
C ALA A 47 -26.05 -20.61 16.01
N GLY A 48 -26.36 -19.36 15.62
CA GLY A 48 -27.72 -18.81 15.66
C GLY A 48 -27.91 -17.51 16.46
N ASP A 49 -26.89 -16.99 17.14
CA ASP A 49 -27.05 -15.76 17.93
C ASP A 49 -26.91 -14.48 17.07
N ASP A 50 -27.87 -13.57 17.19
CA ASP A 50 -27.93 -12.26 16.51
C ASP A 50 -26.88 -11.27 17.06
N CYS A 51 -26.34 -10.40 16.19
CA CYS A 51 -25.20 -9.52 16.45
C CYS A 51 -25.36 -8.63 17.69
N LYS A 52 -26.60 -8.36 18.11
CA LYS A 52 -26.90 -7.49 19.27
C LYS A 52 -26.60 -8.14 20.62
N ALA A 53 -26.58 -9.47 20.72
CA ALA A 53 -26.43 -10.16 22.01
C ALA A 53 -25.05 -9.95 22.66
N CYS A 54 -23.99 -9.74 21.86
CA CYS A 54 -22.62 -9.50 22.36
C CYS A 54 -22.20 -8.02 22.39
N HIS A 55 -22.92 -7.13 21.70
CA HIS A 55 -22.58 -5.72 21.57
C HIS A 55 -23.49 -4.79 22.40
N GLY A 56 -24.39 -5.34 23.23
CA GLY A 56 -25.38 -4.59 24.00
C GLY A 56 -25.16 -4.51 25.52
N ASN A 57 -23.95 -4.75 26.05
CA ASN A 57 -23.72 -4.77 27.51
C ASN A 57 -23.06 -3.46 28.03
N PRO A 58 -23.51 -2.86 29.16
CA PRO A 58 -23.07 -1.54 29.65
C PRO A 58 -21.61 -1.47 30.12
N PHE A 59 -20.88 -2.59 30.15
CA PHE A 59 -19.45 -2.62 30.50
C PHE A 59 -18.51 -2.11 29.38
N THR A 60 -19.07 -1.65 28.25
CA THR A 60 -18.35 -0.92 27.19
C THR A 60 -18.58 0.60 27.25
N ALA A 61 -19.34 1.10 28.24
CA ALA A 61 -19.69 2.51 28.36
C ALA A 61 -18.61 3.41 29.01
N ILE A 62 -17.42 2.89 29.34
CA ILE A 62 -16.30 3.70 29.84
C ILE A 62 -15.03 3.37 29.06
N ALA A 63 -14.93 3.93 27.86
CA ALA A 63 -13.72 4.52 27.26
C ALA A 63 -14.04 5.05 25.84
N LEU A 64 -15.15 5.77 25.69
CA LEU A 64 -15.46 6.57 24.49
C LEU A 64 -15.26 8.07 24.72
N THR A 65 -14.72 8.48 25.87
CA THR A 65 -14.53 9.90 26.20
C THR A 65 -13.08 10.32 26.43
N GLU A 66 -12.12 9.40 26.55
CA GLU A 66 -10.70 9.76 26.71
C GLU A 66 -9.79 8.74 26.02
N ARG A 67 -9.95 8.58 24.71
CA ARG A 67 -8.78 8.21 23.90
C ARG A 67 -8.09 9.51 23.57
N ALA A 68 -6.85 9.61 24.05
CA ALA A 68 -5.87 10.64 23.73
C ALA A 68 -6.23 11.30 22.42
N ALA A 69 -6.51 12.59 22.45
CA ALA A 69 -6.57 13.39 21.24
C ALA A 69 -5.40 12.92 20.38
N ALA A 70 -5.72 12.25 19.26
CA ALA A 70 -4.75 12.12 18.18
C ALA A 70 -4.16 13.52 18.06
N PRO A 71 -2.82 13.68 18.04
CA PRO A 71 -2.25 15.01 17.92
C PRO A 71 -3.03 15.67 16.79
N VAL A 72 -3.71 16.77 17.13
CA VAL A 72 -4.42 17.57 16.15
C VAL A 72 -3.28 18.08 15.29
N ARG A 73 -2.91 17.29 14.28
CA ARG A 73 -2.09 17.76 13.19
C ARG A 73 -2.94 18.90 12.63
N PRO A 74 -2.43 20.14 12.63
CA PRO A 74 -3.20 21.25 12.12
C PRO A 74 -3.73 20.83 10.76
N SER A 75 -5.05 20.87 10.63
CA SER A 75 -5.70 20.51 9.39
C SER A 75 -5.07 21.36 8.31
N VAL A 76 -4.45 20.73 7.30
CA VAL A 76 -4.06 21.41 6.06
C VAL A 76 -5.31 21.87 5.29
N ALA A 77 -6.51 21.72 5.86
CA ALA A 77 -7.67 22.52 5.53
C ALA A 77 -7.40 24.02 5.82
N SER A 78 -6.78 24.72 4.87
CA SER A 78 -7.20 26.08 4.49
C SER A 78 -6.48 26.69 3.28
N ARG A 79 -5.63 25.97 2.53
CA ARG A 79 -5.29 26.40 1.17
C ARG A 79 -5.22 25.21 0.24
N ALA A 80 -6.15 25.15 -0.71
CA ALA A 80 -5.86 24.54 -2.01
C ALA A 80 -4.59 25.24 -2.54
N THR A 81 -3.43 24.65 -2.27
CA THR A 81 -2.18 25.14 -2.84
C THR A 81 -2.18 24.72 -4.29
N ALA A 82 -2.75 25.57 -5.13
CA ALA A 82 -2.62 25.50 -6.59
C ALA A 82 -1.14 25.60 -7.06
N THR A 83 -0.22 25.85 -6.14
CA THR A 83 1.21 25.93 -6.40
C THR A 83 1.84 24.54 -6.49
N LEU A 84 2.45 24.26 -7.63
CA LEU A 84 3.29 23.07 -7.85
C LEU A 84 4.55 23.16 -6.98
N LEU A 85 4.84 22.11 -6.21
CA LEU A 85 6.13 21.96 -5.54
C LEU A 85 7.20 21.51 -6.55
N PRO A 86 8.50 21.78 -6.31
CA PRO A 86 9.57 21.45 -7.26
C PRO A 86 9.55 20.00 -7.73
N GLY A 87 9.54 19.76 -9.04
CA GLY A 87 9.52 18.42 -9.63
C GLY A 87 8.15 17.74 -9.71
N MET A 88 7.08 18.34 -9.15
CA MET A 88 5.72 17.83 -9.30
C MET A 88 5.04 18.38 -10.55
N SER A 89 4.30 17.54 -11.27
CA SER A 89 3.43 17.91 -12.39
C SER A 89 1.98 18.18 -11.95
N LEU A 90 1.62 17.87 -10.70
CA LEU A 90 0.28 18.02 -10.15
C LEU A 90 0.30 18.88 -8.87
N PRO A 91 -0.73 19.71 -8.65
CA PRO A 91 -0.88 20.42 -7.38
C PRO A 91 -1.05 19.41 -6.25
N MET A 92 -0.53 19.73 -5.06
CA MET A 92 -0.56 18.82 -3.92
C MET A 92 -1.98 18.43 -3.52
N TYR A 93 -2.95 19.34 -3.59
CA TYR A 93 -4.32 19.07 -3.13
C TYR A 93 -5.34 19.57 -4.15
N TYR A 94 -6.35 18.76 -4.42
CA TYR A 94 -7.47 19.11 -5.29
C TYR A 94 -8.71 18.25 -4.99
N ALA A 95 -9.90 18.81 -5.29
CA ALA A 95 -11.17 18.22 -4.88
C ALA A 95 -11.66 17.14 -5.85
N GLU A 96 -11.52 17.35 -7.16
CA GLU A 96 -12.07 16.48 -8.19
C GLU A 96 -11.01 15.53 -8.74
N SER A 97 -11.34 14.25 -8.83
CA SER A 97 -10.42 13.24 -9.36
C SER A 97 -10.13 13.46 -10.84
N ARG A 98 -8.86 13.31 -11.23
CA ARG A 98 -8.47 13.22 -12.65
C ARG A 98 -8.67 11.81 -13.21
N ILE A 99 -8.56 10.79 -12.37
CA ILE A 99 -8.51 9.38 -12.82
C ILE A 99 -9.80 8.61 -12.52
N GLY A 100 -10.73 9.21 -11.78
CA GLY A 100 -12.03 8.64 -11.44
C GLY A 100 -11.98 7.65 -10.27
N ASP A 101 -13.13 7.03 -10.02
CA ASP A 101 -13.35 6.09 -8.91
C ASP A 101 -13.21 4.62 -9.31
N GLY A 102 -13.01 4.35 -10.61
CA GLY A 102 -12.84 3.00 -11.15
C GLY A 102 -11.43 2.46 -10.91
N PRO A 103 -11.23 1.13 -10.95
CA PRO A 103 -9.90 0.54 -10.82
C PRO A 103 -8.88 1.13 -11.81
N ASN A 104 -7.63 1.32 -11.37
CA ASN A 104 -6.57 1.91 -12.20
C ASN A 104 -6.34 1.17 -13.52
N GLU A 105 -5.91 1.93 -14.53
CA GLU A 105 -5.24 1.42 -15.72
C GLU A 105 -4.04 0.53 -15.32
N MET A 106 -3.85 -0.57 -16.04
CA MET A 106 -2.72 -1.48 -15.84
C MET A 106 -1.76 -1.42 -17.02
N VAL A 107 -0.47 -1.48 -16.74
CA VAL A 107 0.60 -1.57 -17.74
C VAL A 107 1.06 -3.02 -17.89
N LEU A 108 1.40 -3.43 -19.11
CA LEU A 108 1.91 -4.77 -19.38
C LEU A 108 3.41 -4.83 -19.05
N ILE A 109 3.79 -5.71 -18.13
CA ILE A 109 5.17 -6.11 -17.90
C ILE A 109 5.47 -7.32 -18.81
N PRO A 110 6.42 -7.21 -19.75
CA PRO A 110 6.71 -8.29 -20.69
C PRO A 110 7.32 -9.50 -19.97
N ALA A 111 7.08 -10.69 -20.52
CA ALA A 111 7.76 -11.90 -20.08
C ALA A 111 9.27 -11.75 -20.30
N GLY A 112 10.06 -12.39 -19.46
CA GLY A 112 11.51 -12.44 -19.63
C GLY A 112 12.29 -12.31 -18.34
N GLU A 113 13.60 -12.38 -18.50
CA GLU A 113 14.58 -12.31 -17.44
C GLU A 113 14.73 -10.90 -16.88
N PHE A 114 15.00 -10.81 -15.59
CA PHE A 114 15.46 -9.59 -14.95
C PHE A 114 16.42 -9.93 -13.80
N ILE A 115 17.22 -8.94 -13.42
CA ILE A 115 18.11 -9.03 -12.27
C ILE A 115 17.30 -8.69 -11.02
N ARG A 116 17.21 -9.61 -10.06
CA ARG A 116 16.62 -9.39 -8.73
C ARG A 116 17.71 -9.16 -7.69
N GLY A 117 17.44 -8.27 -6.75
CA GLY A 117 18.25 -8.02 -5.57
C GLY A 117 19.53 -7.25 -5.87
N THR A 118 20.35 -7.13 -4.83
CA THR A 118 21.66 -6.48 -4.87
C THR A 118 22.60 -7.10 -3.84
N ASN A 119 23.90 -7.04 -4.11
CA ASN A 119 24.95 -7.52 -3.19
C ASN A 119 25.59 -6.41 -2.35
N VAL A 120 25.21 -5.14 -2.55
CA VAL A 120 25.99 -3.99 -2.03
C VAL A 120 25.25 -3.11 -1.02
N ARG A 121 23.99 -3.43 -0.68
CA ARG A 121 23.16 -2.59 0.20
C ARG A 121 22.81 -3.29 1.51
N LEU A 122 21.66 -3.96 1.61
CA LEU A 122 21.26 -4.67 2.82
C LEU A 122 21.50 -6.18 2.70
N PRO A 123 21.85 -6.89 3.79
CA PRO A 123 22.15 -8.32 3.74
C PRO A 123 20.95 -9.20 3.33
N ASP A 124 19.72 -8.71 3.46
CA ASP A 124 18.48 -9.39 3.05
C ASP A 124 18.04 -9.07 1.61
N GLU A 125 18.76 -8.19 0.90
CA GLU A 125 18.48 -7.87 -0.51
C GLU A 125 19.28 -8.74 -1.50
N GLY A 126 20.20 -9.59 -1.00
CA GLY A 126 21.06 -10.46 -1.81
C GLY A 126 20.90 -11.96 -1.50
N PRO A 127 21.59 -12.84 -2.22
CA PRO A 127 22.47 -12.51 -3.34
C PRO A 127 21.69 -12.05 -4.57
N GLN A 128 22.28 -11.17 -5.37
CA GLN A 128 21.76 -10.77 -6.67
C GLN A 128 21.71 -11.98 -7.61
N HIS A 129 20.59 -12.20 -8.30
CA HIS A 129 20.40 -13.33 -9.21
C HIS A 129 19.41 -13.00 -10.32
N VAL A 130 19.48 -13.75 -11.42
CA VAL A 130 18.56 -13.61 -12.55
C VAL A 130 17.32 -14.48 -12.33
N ILE A 131 16.15 -13.91 -12.59
CA ILE A 131 14.87 -14.62 -12.56
C ILE A 131 14.13 -14.37 -13.88
N ASN A 132 13.54 -15.42 -14.44
CA ASN A 132 12.60 -15.31 -15.56
C ASN A 132 11.16 -15.27 -15.04
N LEU A 133 10.38 -14.27 -15.46
CA LEU A 133 8.96 -14.14 -15.11
C LEU A 133 8.09 -14.21 -16.37
N PRO A 134 6.87 -14.79 -16.30
CA PRO A 134 5.88 -14.63 -17.35
C PRO A 134 5.46 -13.16 -17.50
N ALA A 135 4.75 -12.84 -18.58
CA ALA A 135 4.15 -11.53 -18.73
C ALA A 135 2.99 -11.38 -17.74
N PHE A 136 2.79 -10.16 -17.25
CA PHE A 136 1.72 -9.85 -16.31
C PHE A 136 1.36 -8.37 -16.41
N TYR A 137 0.12 -8.03 -16.05
CA TYR A 137 -0.29 -6.62 -15.96
C TYR A 137 0.00 -6.08 -14.59
N ILE A 138 0.32 -4.79 -14.47
CA ILE A 138 0.47 -4.15 -13.17
C ILE A 138 -0.14 -2.75 -13.11
N ASP A 139 -0.79 -2.36 -12.01
CA ASP A 139 -1.40 -1.01 -11.95
C ASP A 139 -0.35 0.07 -12.15
N LYS A 140 -0.73 1.08 -12.93
CA LYS A 140 0.13 2.22 -13.26
C LYS A 140 0.39 3.15 -12.08
N TYR A 141 -0.56 3.19 -11.14
CA TYR A 141 -0.59 4.06 -9.98
C TYR A 141 -0.93 3.25 -8.73
N GLU A 142 -0.56 3.78 -7.58
CA GLU A 142 -1.14 3.36 -6.29
C GLU A 142 -2.67 3.56 -6.32
N VAL A 143 -3.41 2.79 -5.52
CA VAL A 143 -4.87 2.97 -5.43
C VAL A 143 -5.25 4.20 -4.64
N THR A 144 -6.14 5.00 -5.19
CA THR A 144 -6.49 6.29 -4.61
C THR A 144 -7.53 6.17 -3.50
N ASN A 145 -7.60 7.22 -2.70
CA ASN A 145 -8.67 7.40 -1.72
C ASN A 145 -10.06 7.28 -2.34
N LEU A 146 -10.31 7.89 -3.51
CA LEU A 146 -11.61 7.79 -4.16
C LEU A 146 -11.95 6.36 -4.61
N GLN A 147 -10.99 5.65 -5.20
CA GLN A 147 -11.18 4.26 -5.62
C GLN A 147 -11.45 3.33 -4.43
N TYR A 148 -10.69 3.49 -3.35
CA TYR A 148 -10.89 2.68 -2.15
C TYR A 148 -12.21 3.03 -1.44
N LYS A 149 -12.61 4.32 -1.45
CA LYS A 149 -13.91 4.77 -0.95
C LYS A 149 -15.06 4.09 -1.68
N LYS A 150 -15.00 3.99 -3.01
CA LYS A 150 -16.00 3.25 -3.81
C LYS A 150 -16.13 1.80 -3.35
N TYR A 151 -15.00 1.11 -3.20
CA TYR A 151 -14.99 -0.27 -2.71
C TYR A 151 -15.65 -0.42 -1.33
N ILE A 152 -15.27 0.40 -0.34
CA ILE A 152 -15.83 0.25 1.01
C ILE A 152 -17.31 0.61 1.08
N ASP A 153 -17.78 1.53 0.24
CA ASP A 153 -19.19 1.90 0.15
C ASP A 153 -20.03 0.77 -0.45
N GLU A 154 -19.55 0.16 -1.55
CA GLU A 154 -20.25 -0.94 -2.22
C GLU A 154 -20.30 -2.21 -1.36
N VAL A 155 -19.22 -2.50 -0.63
CA VAL A 155 -19.08 -3.73 0.16
C VAL A 155 -19.50 -3.55 1.63
N GLY A 156 -19.77 -2.32 2.06
CA GLY A 156 -20.16 -2.00 3.44
C GLY A 156 -19.06 -2.27 4.46
N ARG A 157 -17.82 -1.87 4.15
CA ARG A 157 -16.64 -2.08 5.01
C ARG A 157 -16.27 -0.84 5.82
N ARG A 158 -15.56 -1.07 6.93
CA ARG A 158 -15.02 0.02 7.76
C ARG A 158 -14.01 0.83 6.96
N ALA A 159 -14.16 2.15 7.01
CA ALA A 159 -13.22 3.10 6.44
C ALA A 159 -11.87 3.07 7.18
N PRO A 160 -10.74 3.37 6.50
CA PRO A 160 -9.44 3.54 7.15
C PRO A 160 -9.48 4.58 8.27
N ASP A 161 -8.60 4.44 9.27
CA ASP A 161 -8.67 5.26 10.50
C ASP A 161 -8.49 6.77 10.29
N HIS A 162 -7.87 7.18 9.17
CA HIS A 162 -7.68 8.58 8.82
C HIS A 162 -8.87 9.18 8.04
N PHE A 163 -9.89 8.38 7.71
CA PHE A 163 -11.11 8.87 7.10
C PHE A 163 -11.99 9.50 8.19
N VAL A 164 -12.43 10.72 7.95
CA VAL A 164 -13.29 11.47 8.87
C VAL A 164 -14.74 11.33 8.38
N GLU A 165 -15.64 10.94 9.28
CA GLU A 165 -17.05 10.67 8.95
C GLU A 165 -17.23 9.68 7.79
N GLY A 166 -16.29 8.72 7.68
CA GLY A 166 -16.30 7.70 6.64
C GLY A 166 -15.75 8.16 5.28
N SER A 167 -15.27 9.39 5.16
CA SER A 167 -14.70 9.93 3.92
C SER A 167 -13.21 10.26 4.03
N TYR A 168 -12.51 10.22 2.90
CA TYR A 168 -11.10 10.62 2.82
C TYR A 168 -10.91 12.12 3.08
N PRO A 169 -9.70 12.56 3.49
CA PRO A 169 -9.42 13.97 3.76
C PRO A 169 -9.69 14.88 2.55
N PRO A 170 -10.27 16.08 2.75
CA PRO A 170 -10.51 17.03 1.67
C PRO A 170 -9.22 17.35 0.88
N GLY A 171 -9.33 17.42 -0.44
CA GLY A 171 -8.18 17.70 -1.31
C GLY A 171 -7.31 16.49 -1.64
N LYS A 172 -7.59 15.31 -1.08
CA LYS A 172 -6.78 14.09 -1.27
C LYS A 172 -7.45 13.01 -2.12
N VAL A 173 -8.32 13.42 -3.04
CA VAL A 173 -9.14 12.52 -3.86
C VAL A 173 -8.29 11.47 -4.63
N ASP A 174 -7.17 11.93 -5.19
CA ASP A 174 -6.22 11.11 -5.98
C ASP A 174 -4.92 10.80 -5.21
N HIS A 175 -4.89 11.03 -3.90
CA HIS A 175 -3.78 10.53 -3.08
C HIS A 175 -3.94 9.04 -2.86
N PRO A 176 -2.84 8.29 -2.69
CA PRO A 176 -2.92 6.90 -2.29
C PRO A 176 -3.67 6.78 -0.96
N VAL A 177 -4.61 5.83 -0.89
CA VAL A 177 -5.22 5.51 0.40
C VAL A 177 -4.15 4.91 1.34
N THR A 178 -4.21 5.26 2.61
CA THR A 178 -3.25 4.77 3.61
C THR A 178 -3.97 4.06 4.75
N TYR A 179 -3.22 3.51 5.71
CA TYR A 179 -3.78 2.76 6.84
C TYR A 179 -4.63 1.54 6.41
N VAL A 180 -4.18 0.83 5.37
CA VAL A 180 -4.83 -0.39 4.86
C VAL A 180 -4.03 -1.62 5.27
N SER A 181 -4.68 -2.61 5.87
CA SER A 181 -4.05 -3.88 6.22
C SER A 181 -3.79 -4.73 4.98
N TRP A 182 -2.85 -5.68 5.05
CA TRP A 182 -2.60 -6.61 3.94
C TRP A 182 -3.88 -7.36 3.52
N SER A 183 -4.70 -7.77 4.48
CA SER A 183 -5.96 -8.47 4.23
C SER A 183 -6.98 -7.59 3.52
N ASP A 184 -7.05 -6.30 3.87
CA ASP A 184 -7.95 -5.35 3.21
C ASP A 184 -7.47 -4.99 1.81
N ALA A 185 -6.15 -4.82 1.63
CA ALA A 185 -5.51 -4.63 0.35
C ALA A 185 -5.83 -5.80 -0.60
N LYS A 186 -5.66 -7.04 -0.13
CA LYS A 186 -6.01 -8.25 -0.90
C LYS A 186 -7.50 -8.28 -1.29
N ARG A 187 -8.41 -7.97 -0.36
CA ARG A 187 -9.85 -7.95 -0.64
C ARG A 187 -10.25 -6.86 -1.63
N TYR A 188 -9.64 -5.68 -1.56
CA TYR A 188 -9.83 -4.64 -2.57
C TYR A 188 -9.39 -5.16 -3.95
N CYS A 189 -8.23 -5.84 -4.04
CA CYS A 189 -7.78 -6.44 -5.29
C CYS A 189 -8.84 -7.40 -5.84
N GLU A 190 -9.34 -8.30 -5.01
CA GLU A 190 -10.36 -9.30 -5.39
C GLU A 190 -11.66 -8.63 -5.88
N TRP A 191 -12.14 -7.59 -5.19
CA TRP A 191 -13.31 -6.81 -5.62
C TRP A 191 -13.05 -6.12 -6.97
N ALA A 192 -11.85 -5.59 -7.20
CA ALA A 192 -11.46 -4.95 -8.45
C ALA A 192 -11.18 -5.96 -9.59
N GLY A 193 -11.30 -7.27 -9.36
CA GLY A 193 -10.97 -8.31 -10.34
C GLY A 193 -9.46 -8.48 -10.58
N LYS A 194 -8.64 -8.14 -9.59
CA LYS A 194 -7.16 -8.15 -9.61
C LYS A 194 -6.61 -8.99 -8.44
N ARG A 195 -5.28 -9.02 -8.28
CA ARG A 195 -4.58 -9.55 -7.10
C ARG A 195 -3.41 -8.65 -6.69
N LEU A 196 -2.87 -8.89 -5.48
CA LEU A 196 -1.59 -8.34 -5.08
C LEU A 196 -0.45 -8.92 -5.96
N PRO A 197 0.66 -8.19 -6.16
CA PRO A 197 1.83 -8.66 -6.88
C PRO A 197 2.64 -9.55 -5.95
N SER A 198 3.46 -10.44 -6.48
CA SER A 198 4.60 -10.94 -5.71
C SER A 198 5.66 -9.85 -5.57
N ASP A 199 6.56 -9.97 -4.60
CA ASP A 199 7.67 -9.03 -4.44
C ASP A 199 8.62 -9.06 -5.65
N VAL A 200 8.71 -10.21 -6.32
CA VAL A 200 9.46 -10.41 -7.55
C VAL A 200 8.84 -9.68 -8.73
N GLU A 201 7.52 -9.78 -8.91
CA GLU A 201 6.78 -9.05 -9.94
C GLU A 201 6.89 -7.54 -9.71
N TRP A 202 6.69 -7.10 -8.47
CA TRP A 202 6.82 -5.70 -8.09
C TRP A 202 8.21 -5.15 -8.42
N GLU A 203 9.27 -5.88 -8.04
CA GLU A 203 10.63 -5.42 -8.27
C GLU A 203 10.99 -5.35 -9.75
N LYS A 204 10.57 -6.33 -10.55
CA LYS A 204 10.72 -6.26 -12.01
C LYS A 204 10.02 -5.03 -12.57
N ALA A 205 8.77 -4.79 -12.16
CA ALA A 205 7.99 -3.65 -12.63
C ALA A 205 8.60 -2.29 -12.25
N ALA A 206 9.21 -2.20 -11.06
CA ALA A 206 9.87 -0.98 -10.60
C ALA A 206 11.21 -0.71 -11.29
N ARG A 207 12.03 -1.74 -11.54
CA ARG A 207 13.44 -1.55 -11.95
C ARG A 207 13.79 -1.94 -13.38
N GLY A 208 12.96 -2.69 -14.09
CA GLY A 208 13.34 -3.22 -15.40
C GLY A 208 14.33 -4.38 -15.31
N THR A 209 15.19 -4.53 -16.34
CA THR A 209 16.07 -5.70 -16.52
C THR A 209 17.55 -5.45 -16.28
N ASP A 210 17.96 -4.18 -16.16
CA ASP A 210 19.36 -3.76 -16.18
C ASP A 210 20.02 -3.62 -14.79
N GLY A 211 19.28 -3.89 -13.72
CA GLY A 211 19.83 -3.87 -12.38
C GLY A 211 20.02 -2.46 -11.79
N ARG A 212 19.31 -1.44 -12.30
CA ARG A 212 19.34 -0.07 -11.76
C ARG A 212 18.92 0.03 -10.28
N THR A 213 19.42 1.06 -9.61
CA THR A 213 19.14 1.34 -8.18
C THR A 213 17.75 1.94 -7.96
N PHE A 214 17.39 2.93 -8.76
CA PHE A 214 16.10 3.63 -8.72
C PHE A 214 15.34 3.36 -10.02
N PRO A 215 14.01 3.53 -10.05
CA PRO A 215 13.21 3.34 -11.28
C PRO A 215 13.75 4.13 -12.48
N TRP A 216 14.26 5.33 -12.23
CA TRP A 216 14.80 6.26 -13.23
C TRP A 216 16.31 6.13 -13.52
N GLY A 217 17.05 5.28 -12.79
CA GLY A 217 18.48 5.11 -13.02
C GLY A 217 19.28 4.81 -11.75
N ASN A 218 20.58 5.13 -11.77
CA ASN A 218 21.49 4.80 -10.66
C ASN A 218 21.72 5.96 -9.70
N GLU A 219 21.44 7.19 -10.12
CA GLU A 219 21.60 8.39 -9.31
C GLU A 219 20.26 8.82 -8.71
N PHE A 220 20.30 9.20 -7.43
CA PHE A 220 19.13 9.76 -6.77
C PHE A 220 18.82 11.15 -7.35
N ILE A 221 17.56 11.40 -7.66
CA ILE A 221 17.05 12.73 -8.01
C ILE A 221 15.82 13.03 -7.15
N MET A 222 15.75 14.24 -6.59
CA MET A 222 14.65 14.65 -5.70
C MET A 222 13.30 14.75 -6.43
N GLU A 223 13.35 15.01 -7.74
CA GLU A 223 12.18 15.08 -8.62
C GLU A 223 11.67 13.71 -9.08
N GLY A 224 12.33 12.63 -8.64
CA GLY A 224 11.97 11.26 -8.99
C GLY A 224 10.86 10.67 -8.12
N GLY A 225 10.54 11.25 -6.96
CA GLY A 225 9.49 10.69 -6.14
C GLY A 225 9.26 11.43 -4.82
N ASN A 226 8.22 11.00 -4.13
CA ASN A 226 7.82 11.53 -2.84
C ASN A 226 8.56 10.82 -1.69
N THR A 227 9.71 11.33 -1.26
CA THR A 227 10.60 10.64 -0.30
C THR A 227 10.93 11.52 0.92
N PRO A 228 11.45 10.96 2.02
CA PRO A 228 11.81 11.76 3.20
C PRO A 228 12.91 12.79 2.87
N VAL A 229 13.86 12.39 2.03
CA VAL A 229 14.96 13.25 1.55
C VAL A 229 14.43 14.49 0.81
N ARG A 230 13.35 14.34 0.03
CA ARG A 230 12.68 15.46 -0.64
C ARG A 230 12.15 16.48 0.38
N TRP A 231 11.40 16.01 1.38
CA TRP A 231 10.79 16.88 2.38
C TRP A 231 11.82 17.61 3.24
N GLU A 232 12.89 16.90 3.62
CA GLU A 232 14.05 17.48 4.28
C GLU A 232 14.70 18.57 3.41
N THR A 233 14.94 18.30 2.12
CA THR A 233 15.56 19.24 1.18
C THR A 233 14.70 20.49 0.95
N LEU A 234 13.38 20.32 0.88
CA LEU A 234 12.44 21.43 0.73
C LEU A 234 12.19 22.19 2.04
N GLN A 235 12.66 21.67 3.18
CA GLN A 235 12.37 22.21 4.52
C GLN A 235 10.86 22.31 4.78
N LEU A 236 10.11 21.31 4.34
CA LEU A 236 8.65 21.22 4.49
C LEU A 236 8.27 19.94 5.26
N GLU A 237 7.13 19.98 5.93
CA GLU A 237 6.54 18.76 6.50
C GLU A 237 6.01 17.87 5.37
N GLY A 238 6.30 16.57 5.45
CA GLY A 238 5.94 15.61 4.42
C GLY A 238 4.53 15.05 4.53
N ASP A 239 3.96 14.76 3.36
CA ASP A 239 2.67 14.11 3.18
C ASP A 239 2.70 13.22 1.92
N THR A 240 1.71 12.35 1.78
CA THR A 240 1.32 11.76 0.50
C THR A 240 1.17 12.82 -0.58
N THR A 241 1.51 12.47 -1.82
CA THR A 241 1.24 13.26 -3.02
C THR A 241 0.17 12.57 -3.86
N PRO A 242 -0.56 13.31 -4.73
CA PRO A 242 -1.44 12.68 -5.70
C PRO A 242 -0.65 11.71 -6.58
N VAL A 243 -1.26 10.56 -6.91
CA VAL A 243 -0.60 9.56 -7.75
C VAL A 243 -0.26 10.14 -9.12
N GLY A 244 0.92 9.80 -9.63
CA GLY A 244 1.41 10.28 -10.92
C GLY A 244 2.00 11.69 -10.89
N ALA A 245 2.33 12.24 -9.72
CA ALA A 245 2.87 13.59 -9.61
C ALA A 245 4.33 13.74 -10.09
N PHE A 246 5.09 12.65 -10.23
CA PHE A 246 6.52 12.69 -10.55
C PHE A 246 6.84 12.02 -11.89
N GLU A 247 6.85 12.82 -12.97
CA GLU A 247 7.12 12.30 -14.32
C GLU A 247 8.56 11.80 -14.50
N LYS A 248 9.52 12.37 -13.78
CA LYS A 248 10.92 11.88 -13.78
C LYS A 248 11.10 10.60 -12.95
N GLY A 249 10.08 10.22 -12.19
CA GLY A 249 10.04 9.05 -11.32
C GLY A 249 9.59 7.76 -12.00
N VAL A 250 9.10 7.86 -13.23
CA VAL A 250 8.42 6.77 -13.94
C VAL A 250 9.37 5.60 -14.16
N SER A 251 8.91 4.40 -13.82
CA SER A 251 9.66 3.16 -14.03
C SER A 251 9.88 2.86 -15.51
N PRO A 252 10.77 1.92 -15.87
CA PRO A 252 11.00 1.53 -17.26
C PRO A 252 9.74 1.05 -18.00
N TYR A 253 8.72 0.62 -17.25
CA TYR A 253 7.47 0.09 -17.78
C TYR A 253 6.29 1.04 -17.59
N GLY A 254 6.51 2.27 -17.12
CA GLY A 254 5.46 3.29 -17.02
C GLY A 254 4.75 3.37 -15.66
N LEU A 255 5.27 2.72 -14.62
CA LEU A 255 4.70 2.82 -13.28
C LEU A 255 5.15 4.11 -12.62
N TYR A 256 4.23 4.76 -11.91
CA TYR A 256 4.54 5.91 -11.09
C TYR A 256 4.69 5.50 -9.63
N ASP A 257 5.41 6.34 -8.87
CA ASP A 257 5.46 6.31 -7.41
C ASP A 257 5.99 5.01 -6.77
N VAL A 258 6.54 4.08 -7.55
CA VAL A 258 7.23 2.85 -7.08
C VAL A 258 8.47 3.10 -6.20
N SER A 259 8.86 4.35 -5.97
CA SER A 259 9.92 4.75 -5.05
C SER A 259 9.48 5.96 -4.25
N GLY A 260 9.05 5.73 -3.01
CA GLY A 260 8.44 6.74 -2.15
C GLY A 260 6.91 6.70 -2.21
N ASN A 261 6.29 7.83 -1.93
CA ASN A 261 4.87 7.96 -1.64
C ASN A 261 4.45 6.97 -0.55
N VAL A 262 3.90 5.80 -0.83
CA VAL A 262 3.53 4.87 0.25
C VAL A 262 4.20 3.51 0.09
N TRP A 263 4.46 2.84 1.22
CA TRP A 263 4.90 1.45 1.19
C TRP A 263 3.86 0.58 0.51
N GLU A 264 4.27 -0.42 -0.28
CA GLU A 264 3.32 -1.22 -1.04
C GLU A 264 3.28 -2.69 -0.64
N TRP A 265 2.09 -3.19 -0.32
CA TRP A 265 1.87 -4.61 0.01
C TRP A 265 2.14 -5.51 -1.19
N THR A 266 2.80 -6.63 -0.93
CA THR A 266 2.88 -7.76 -1.87
C THR A 266 2.23 -9.02 -1.28
N ASP A 267 1.91 -10.00 -2.12
CA ASP A 267 1.47 -11.34 -1.68
C ASP A 267 2.64 -12.27 -1.33
N SER A 268 3.86 -11.74 -1.22
CA SER A 268 5.01 -12.56 -0.81
C SER A 268 5.17 -12.56 0.70
N TRP A 269 5.48 -13.74 1.25
CA TRP A 269 6.01 -13.84 2.60
C TRP A 269 7.44 -13.31 2.64
N TYR A 270 7.84 -12.70 3.75
CA TYR A 270 9.21 -12.27 3.95
C TYR A 270 10.13 -13.48 4.15
N MET A 271 10.82 -13.85 3.09
CA MET A 271 11.69 -15.03 3.00
C MET A 271 13.09 -14.62 2.58
N ALA A 272 14.08 -15.41 2.99
CA ALA A 272 15.45 -15.28 2.48
C ALA A 272 15.47 -15.51 0.96
N TYR A 273 16.30 -14.75 0.25
CA TYR A 273 16.53 -14.99 -1.17
C TYR A 273 17.26 -16.33 -1.35
N PRO A 274 17.06 -17.04 -2.48
CA PRO A 274 17.81 -18.27 -2.76
C PRO A 274 19.33 -18.06 -2.61
N GLY A 275 19.97 -18.85 -1.76
CA GLY A 275 21.40 -18.76 -1.47
C GLY A 275 21.80 -17.76 -0.37
N ASN A 276 20.87 -16.95 0.14
CA ASN A 276 21.14 -16.06 1.27
C ASN A 276 21.34 -16.88 2.57
N GLN A 277 22.47 -16.66 3.23
CA GLN A 277 22.87 -17.38 4.45
C GLN A 277 22.48 -16.66 5.75
N ARG A 278 21.82 -15.50 5.66
CA ARG A 278 21.37 -14.73 6.82
C ARG A 278 20.32 -15.51 7.59
N ILE A 279 20.55 -15.66 8.89
CA ILE A 279 19.58 -16.24 9.81
C ILE A 279 18.92 -15.10 10.57
N THR A 280 17.59 -14.99 10.49
CA THR A 280 16.80 -14.04 11.26
C THR A 280 15.45 -14.65 11.62
N GLU A 281 14.93 -14.29 12.79
CA GLU A 281 13.62 -14.71 13.29
C GLU A 281 12.45 -14.16 12.47
N ASN A 282 12.70 -13.13 11.65
CA ASN A 282 11.69 -12.47 10.82
C ASN A 282 11.35 -13.27 9.57
N TYR A 283 12.26 -14.13 9.09
CA TYR A 283 11.98 -14.96 7.94
C TYR A 283 10.92 -16.03 8.25
N GLY A 284 10.16 -16.39 7.23
CA GLY A 284 9.09 -17.37 7.30
C GLY A 284 7.73 -16.76 7.00
N GLN A 285 6.68 -17.55 7.18
CA GLN A 285 5.30 -17.11 6.96
C GLN A 285 4.75 -16.33 8.15
N LYS A 286 5.49 -15.30 8.59
CA LYS A 286 5.14 -14.42 9.72
C LYS A 286 4.73 -13.04 9.24
N TYR A 287 5.50 -12.48 8.31
CA TYR A 287 5.31 -11.14 7.78
C TYR A 287 5.16 -11.17 6.27
N ARG A 288 4.29 -10.31 5.74
CA ARG A 288 4.19 -10.04 4.30
C ARG A 288 5.17 -8.94 3.94
N THR A 289 5.67 -8.96 2.72
CA THR A 289 6.64 -7.95 2.28
C THR A 289 5.97 -6.65 1.88
N LEU A 290 6.72 -5.58 2.10
CA LEU A 290 6.45 -4.21 1.69
C LEU A 290 7.57 -3.75 0.77
N LYS A 291 7.26 -2.97 -0.25
CA LYS A 291 8.25 -2.44 -1.21
C LYS A 291 8.04 -0.94 -1.45
N GLY A 292 9.03 -0.28 -2.05
CA GLY A 292 8.94 1.12 -2.51
C GLY A 292 9.43 2.19 -1.53
N GLY A 293 9.27 1.99 -0.22
CA GLY A 293 9.46 3.08 0.74
C GLY A 293 8.24 4.00 0.79
N SER A 294 8.29 5.05 1.60
CA SER A 294 7.23 6.04 1.72
C SER A 294 7.77 7.47 1.70
N TRP A 295 6.89 8.46 1.78
CA TRP A 295 7.25 9.86 1.97
C TRP A 295 7.86 10.15 3.35
N TRP A 296 7.68 9.22 4.29
CA TRP A 296 8.08 9.36 5.69
C TRP A 296 9.32 8.52 6.05
N ASP A 297 9.45 7.32 5.49
CA ASP A 297 10.56 6.39 5.75
C ASP A 297 10.94 5.53 4.54
N CYS A 298 12.17 5.00 4.55
CA CYS A 298 12.76 4.17 3.49
C CYS A 298 13.52 2.98 4.07
#